data_AF-A0A9Q0ERT2-F1
#
_entry.id   AF-A0A9Q0ERT2-F1
#
_cell.length_a   1.000
_cell.length_b   1.000
_cell.length_c   1.000
_cell.angle_alpha   90.00
_cell.angle_beta   90.00
_cell.angle_gamma   90.00
#
_symmetry.space_group_name_H-M   'P 1'
#
loop_
_entity.id
_entity.type
_entity.pdbx_description
1 polymer ?
#
loop_
_entity_poly.entity_id
_entity_poly.type
_entity_poly.pdbx_seq_one_letter_code
_entity_poly.pdbx_strand_id
1 'polypeptide(L)'
;MRIGGFSIDNFTYKMGENGEHHLEKVEDEKDIGVVIDEKLTFEKHMSEKINKANGIMGLIRRTFEYMDKEIFSLIFESLVRPHVEYANQVWAPSLRKHVEALENGLRRASKQVPGLRDLSYPERLKQLNMPTLAYRRIRGDIIEVFKIMSEDCGYDQSVCKDLLTPSQVTWTRGHRYKLEQQRPRLDLRNKIQSGERLVLSIDTRACQGEDNVVRYLEHVQAVITVNGSRRGDLNINMTSPAGTKSILLSRRPRDDDAHVGFDKWPFMTSHSWGEDPRGPWVLEVGFRGPEPQHGVLKEWTLMLHGTQSAPYIDQVVRDYQSKLAMSKKEELEEELDEAVERSLKSILSKNN
;
A
#
# COMPACT_ATOMS: atom_id res chain seq x y z
N MET A 1 6.81 13.86 1.30
CA MET A 1 5.75 13.08 0.61
C MET A 1 6.06 11.60 0.77
N ARG A 2 5.12 10.77 1.25
CA ARG A 2 5.30 9.30 1.27
C ARG A 2 5.02 8.76 -0.13
N ILE A 3 6.02 8.16 -0.77
CA ILE A 3 5.82 7.42 -2.03
C ILE A 3 5.79 5.93 -1.67
N GLY A 4 4.59 5.35 -1.61
CA GLY A 4 4.42 3.89 -1.49
C GLY A 4 4.76 3.29 -0.12
N GLY A 5 4.47 3.98 0.99
CA GLY A 5 4.56 3.40 2.33
C GLY A 5 5.96 3.37 2.95
N PHE A 6 7.02 3.69 2.20
CA PHE A 6 8.35 3.92 2.73
C PHE A 6 8.51 5.38 3.14
N SER A 7 8.90 5.62 4.40
CA SER A 7 9.36 6.93 4.82
C SER A 7 10.77 7.11 4.28
N ILE A 8 10.95 8.01 3.32
CA ILE A 8 12.29 8.45 2.92
C ILE A 8 12.73 9.43 4.01
N ASP A 9 13.31 8.90 5.08
CA ASP A 9 13.56 9.70 6.30
C ASP A 9 14.61 10.80 6.10
N ASN A 10 15.40 10.77 5.01
CA ASN A 10 16.51 11.71 4.78
C ASN A 10 16.57 12.29 3.36
N PHE A 11 15.43 12.65 2.75
CA PHE A 11 15.45 13.46 1.52
C PHE A 11 15.12 14.91 1.81
N THR A 12 16.12 15.78 1.74
CA THR A 12 15.94 17.23 1.87
C THR A 12 15.45 17.79 0.54
N TYR A 13 14.20 18.23 0.52
CA TYR A 13 13.62 18.87 -0.67
C TYR A 13 14.12 20.32 -0.75
N LYS A 14 14.57 20.71 -1.94
CA LYS A 14 15.04 22.07 -2.23
C LYS A 14 14.22 22.66 -3.36
N MET A 15 13.84 23.93 -3.25
CA MET A 15 13.11 24.68 -4.29
C MET A 15 14.00 25.83 -4.83
N GLY A 16 13.82 26.16 -6.11
CA GLY A 16 14.58 27.19 -6.84
C GLY A 16 15.68 26.62 -7.73
N GLU A 17 16.06 27.32 -8.81
CA GLU A 17 17.06 26.87 -9.80
C GLU A 17 18.43 26.52 -9.18
N ASN A 18 18.75 27.12 -8.03
CA ASN A 18 20.00 26.89 -7.28
C ASN A 18 19.82 26.04 -6.01
N GLY A 19 18.60 25.61 -5.69
CA GLY A 19 18.30 24.85 -4.47
C GLY A 19 18.51 25.63 -3.17
N GLU A 20 18.35 26.96 -3.19
CA GLU A 20 18.55 27.83 -2.02
C GLU A 20 17.50 27.64 -0.93
N HIS A 21 16.28 27.24 -1.29
CA HIS A 21 15.18 27.11 -0.34
C HIS A 21 15.00 25.67 0.12
N HIS A 22 15.42 25.39 1.34
CA HIS A 22 15.17 24.10 1.98
C HIS A 22 13.71 24.04 2.45
N LEU A 23 12.97 23.02 2.01
CA LEU A 23 11.58 22.81 2.40
C LEU A 23 11.53 21.96 3.67
N GLU A 24 10.87 22.49 4.69
CA GLU A 24 10.63 21.78 5.94
C GLU A 24 9.56 20.71 5.76
N LYS A 25 9.69 19.62 6.52
CA LYS A 25 8.69 18.56 6.56
C LYS A 25 7.58 18.98 7.52
N VAL A 26 6.39 19.23 6.98
CA VAL A 26 5.17 19.51 7.74
C VAL A 26 4.22 18.32 7.72
N GLU A 27 3.41 18.16 8.77
CA GLU A 27 2.39 17.10 8.86
C GLU A 27 1.12 17.45 8.07
N ASP A 28 0.77 18.73 8.05
CA ASP A 28 -0.32 19.29 7.27
C ASP A 28 0.04 20.65 6.68
N GLU A 29 -0.39 20.90 5.46
CA GLU A 29 -0.13 22.15 4.73
C GLU A 29 -1.44 22.66 4.11
N LYS A 30 -1.61 23.98 4.07
CA LYS A 30 -2.82 24.59 3.53
C LYS A 30 -2.56 25.18 2.16
N ASP A 31 -3.10 24.53 1.13
CA ASP A 31 -2.96 24.98 -0.25
C ASP A 31 -4.33 25.38 -0.84
N ILE A 32 -4.40 26.59 -1.41
CA ILE A 32 -5.61 27.17 -2.03
C ILE A 32 -6.88 26.97 -1.15
N GLY A 33 -6.73 27.04 0.18
CA GLY A 33 -7.85 26.91 1.12
C GLY A 33 -8.27 25.48 1.49
N VAL A 34 -7.52 24.47 1.03
CA VAL A 34 -7.63 23.05 1.39
C VAL A 34 -6.45 22.64 2.28
N VAL A 35 -6.73 22.03 3.43
CA VAL A 35 -5.68 21.48 4.30
C VAL A 35 -5.38 20.04 3.87
N ILE A 36 -4.15 19.78 3.48
CA ILE A 36 -3.66 18.50 2.96
C ILE A 36 -2.76 17.88 4.04
N ASP A 37 -3.11 16.68 4.50
CA ASP A 37 -2.34 15.92 5.47
C ASP A 37 -1.37 14.94 4.80
N GLU A 38 -0.31 14.52 5.52
CA GLU A 38 0.69 13.56 5.01
C GLU A 38 0.11 12.22 4.52
N LYS A 39 -1.08 11.84 5.01
CA LYS A 39 -1.77 10.59 4.65
C LYS A 39 -2.84 10.78 3.57
N LEU A 40 -3.07 12.02 3.10
CA LEU A 40 -4.13 12.38 2.13
C LEU A 40 -5.53 11.90 2.57
N THR A 41 -5.79 11.89 3.87
CA THR A 41 -7.09 11.49 4.44
C THR A 41 -8.09 12.65 4.49
N PHE A 42 -7.59 13.89 4.52
CA PHE A 42 -8.35 15.13 4.64
C PHE A 42 -9.25 15.23 5.88
N GLU A 43 -9.04 14.39 6.91
CA GLU A 43 -9.92 14.34 8.09
C GLU A 43 -9.96 15.69 8.85
N LYS A 44 -8.80 16.34 8.98
CA LYS A 44 -8.66 17.66 9.61
C LYS A 44 -9.46 18.72 8.83
N HIS A 45 -9.21 18.81 7.52
CA HIS A 45 -9.92 19.74 6.63
C HIS A 45 -11.44 19.56 6.70
N MET A 46 -11.92 18.33 6.58
CA MET A 46 -13.36 18.02 6.65
C MET A 46 -13.97 18.49 7.97
N SER A 47 -13.30 18.21 9.09
CA SER A 47 -13.77 18.61 10.42
C SER A 47 -13.86 20.14 10.55
N GLU A 48 -12.86 20.86 10.07
CA GLU A 48 -12.86 22.33 10.06
C GLU A 48 -14.01 22.91 9.22
N LYS A 49 -14.23 22.40 8.00
CA LYS A 49 -15.32 22.88 7.13
C LYS A 49 -16.70 22.56 7.71
N ILE A 50 -16.90 21.38 8.27
CA ILE A 50 -18.16 21.00 8.95
C ILE A 50 -18.40 21.91 10.15
N ASN A 51 -17.39 22.19 10.97
CA ASN A 51 -17.52 23.06 12.13
C ASN A 51 -17.83 24.50 11.72
N LYS A 52 -17.19 25.01 10.66
CA LYS A 52 -17.48 26.33 10.12
C LYS A 52 -18.93 26.43 9.63
N ALA A 53 -19.41 25.43 8.88
CA ALA A 53 -20.78 25.36 8.40
C ALA A 53 -21.80 25.30 9.54
N ASN A 54 -21.54 24.48 10.57
CA ASN A 54 -22.39 24.40 11.77
C ASN A 54 -22.41 25.72 12.54
N GLY A 55 -21.29 26.42 12.65
CA GLY A 55 -21.20 27.73 13.29
C GLY A 55 -22.05 28.79 12.57
N ILE A 56 -21.97 28.84 11.24
CA ILE A 56 -22.80 29.74 10.41
C ILE A 56 -24.28 29.40 10.55
N MET A 57 -24.63 28.10 10.52
CA MET A 57 -26.00 27.65 10.75
C MET A 57 -26.53 28.02 12.15
N GLY A 58 -25.66 27.98 13.16
CA GLY A 58 -25.98 28.44 14.51
C GLY A 58 -26.13 29.95 14.63
N LEU A 59 -25.43 30.74 13.80
CA LEU A 59 -25.64 32.18 13.70
C LEU A 59 -26.97 32.50 13.01
N ILE A 60 -27.24 31.88 11.86
CA ILE A 60 -28.50 32.02 11.11
C ILE A 60 -29.69 31.75 12.02
N ARG A 61 -29.65 30.67 12.80
CA ARG A 61 -30.72 30.32 13.74
C ARG A 61 -30.97 31.39 14.81
N ARG A 62 -29.95 32.15 15.21
CA ARG A 62 -30.06 33.19 16.24
C ARG A 62 -30.48 34.54 15.67
N THR A 63 -30.21 34.80 14.39
CA THR A 63 -30.50 36.09 13.76
C THR A 63 -31.90 36.15 13.15
N PHE A 64 -32.42 35.03 12.65
CA PHE A 64 -33.73 34.97 12.02
C PHE A 64 -34.76 34.36 12.98
N GLU A 65 -35.79 35.14 13.33
CA GLU A 65 -36.89 34.68 14.17
C GLU A 65 -37.89 33.82 13.37
N TYR A 66 -38.19 34.23 12.14
CA TYR A 66 -39.00 33.47 11.19
C TYR A 66 -38.19 33.19 9.92
N MET A 67 -38.30 31.96 9.42
CA MET A 67 -37.58 31.50 8.26
C MET A 67 -38.49 30.64 7.40
N ASP A 68 -38.95 31.20 6.30
CA ASP A 68 -39.69 30.44 5.29
C ASP A 68 -38.76 29.55 4.46
N LYS A 69 -39.37 28.79 3.54
CA LYS A 69 -38.66 27.83 2.68
C LYS A 69 -37.71 28.55 1.71
N GLU A 70 -38.10 29.71 1.20
CA GLU A 70 -37.39 30.45 0.16
C GLU A 70 -36.15 31.14 0.73
N ILE A 71 -36.31 31.83 1.86
CA ILE A 71 -35.23 32.45 2.64
C ILE A 71 -34.25 31.39 3.12
N PHE A 72 -34.74 30.24 3.63
CA PHE A 72 -33.85 29.15 4.03
C PHE A 72 -32.99 28.67 2.87
N SER A 73 -33.60 28.36 1.71
CA SER A 73 -32.87 27.91 0.53
C SER A 73 -31.85 28.97 0.09
N LEU A 74 -32.24 30.25 0.01
CA LEU A 74 -31.34 31.33 -0.37
C LEU A 74 -30.13 31.46 0.58
N ILE A 75 -30.38 31.46 1.89
CA ILE A 75 -29.33 31.60 2.91
C ILE A 75 -28.42 30.37 2.92
N PHE A 76 -29.00 29.17 2.87
CA PHE A 76 -28.23 27.94 2.88
C PHE A 76 -27.30 27.86 1.67
N GLU A 77 -27.82 28.18 0.48
CA GLU A 77 -27.08 28.14 -0.77
C GLU A 77 -25.99 29.19 -0.90
N SER A 78 -26.19 30.37 -0.31
CA SER A 78 -25.24 31.49 -0.39
C SER A 78 -24.19 31.48 0.71
N LEU A 79 -24.53 31.09 1.94
CA LEU A 79 -23.63 31.20 3.09
C LEU A 79 -23.04 29.88 3.55
N VAL A 80 -23.80 28.78 3.48
CA VAL A 80 -23.34 27.50 4.03
C VAL A 80 -22.76 26.60 2.95
N ARG A 81 -23.45 26.49 1.82
CA ARG A 81 -23.08 25.60 0.71
C ARG A 81 -21.66 25.86 0.17
N PRO A 82 -21.20 27.12 -0.01
CA PRO A 82 -19.84 27.36 -0.51
C PRO A 82 -18.74 26.79 0.40
N HIS A 83 -18.95 26.78 1.72
CA HIS A 83 -17.94 26.25 2.66
C HIS A 83 -17.81 24.73 2.63
N VAL A 84 -18.91 24.01 2.40
CA VAL A 84 -18.94 22.54 2.40
C VAL A 84 -18.76 21.94 1.02
N GLU A 85 -18.84 22.74 -0.05
CA GLU A 85 -18.69 22.26 -1.43
C GLU A 85 -17.45 22.75 -2.15
N TYR A 86 -16.73 23.72 -1.60
CA TYR A 86 -15.51 24.23 -2.20
C TYR A 86 -14.46 23.12 -2.35
N ALA A 87 -13.90 23.00 -3.56
CA ALA A 87 -12.88 22.01 -3.92
C ALA A 87 -13.29 20.56 -3.60
N ASN A 88 -14.59 20.24 -3.67
CA ASN A 88 -15.11 18.90 -3.39
C ASN A 88 -14.39 17.79 -4.15
N GLN A 89 -13.96 18.04 -5.39
CA GLN A 89 -13.27 17.05 -6.23
C GLN A 89 -11.91 16.63 -5.64
N VAL A 90 -11.30 17.47 -4.80
CA VAL A 90 -9.97 17.21 -4.21
C VAL A 90 -10.08 16.36 -2.95
N TRP A 91 -11.00 16.70 -2.04
CA TRP A 91 -11.08 16.11 -0.71
C TRP A 91 -12.35 15.27 -0.47
N ALA A 92 -13.11 14.94 -1.52
CA ALA A 92 -14.37 14.22 -1.41
C ALA A 92 -14.29 13.04 -0.43
N PRO A 93 -15.17 12.97 0.58
CA PRO A 93 -15.11 11.93 1.61
C PRO A 93 -15.36 10.55 1.02
N SER A 94 -14.42 9.64 1.22
CA SER A 94 -14.54 8.22 0.85
C SER A 94 -15.26 7.40 1.93
N LEU A 95 -15.11 7.77 3.20
CA LEU A 95 -15.71 7.06 4.33
C LEU A 95 -17.14 7.51 4.59
N ARG A 96 -18.04 6.54 4.81
CA ARG A 96 -19.45 6.76 5.13
C ARG A 96 -19.64 7.70 6.34
N LYS A 97 -18.80 7.59 7.37
CA LYS A 97 -18.83 8.45 8.56
C LYS A 97 -18.76 9.95 8.22
N HIS A 98 -17.90 10.32 7.26
CA HIS A 98 -17.71 11.72 6.86
C HIS A 98 -18.82 12.21 5.94
N VAL A 99 -19.29 11.35 5.02
CA VAL A 99 -20.45 11.64 4.16
C VAL A 99 -21.68 11.95 5.02
N GLU A 100 -21.94 11.12 6.03
CA GLU A 100 -23.05 11.31 6.97
C GLU A 100 -22.87 12.56 7.83
N ALA A 101 -21.65 12.86 8.30
CA ALA A 101 -21.35 14.06 9.08
C ALA A 101 -21.67 15.36 8.30
N LEU A 102 -21.32 15.43 7.01
CA LEU A 102 -21.66 16.56 6.14
C LEU A 102 -23.18 16.67 5.94
N GLU A 103 -23.83 15.57 5.59
CA GLU A 103 -25.28 15.55 5.33
C GLU A 103 -26.10 15.89 6.59
N ASN A 104 -25.59 15.52 7.78
CA ASN A 104 -26.21 15.83 9.05
C ASN A 104 -26.30 17.34 9.31
N GLY A 105 -25.38 18.16 8.78
CA GLY A 105 -25.49 19.61 8.80
C GLY A 105 -26.79 20.10 8.14
N LEU A 106 -27.02 19.68 6.89
CA LEU A 106 -28.23 19.99 6.14
C LEU A 106 -29.50 19.38 6.77
N ARG A 107 -29.41 18.13 7.26
CA ARG A 107 -30.52 17.45 7.95
C ARG A 107 -30.96 18.18 9.21
N ARG A 108 -30.04 18.79 9.97
CA ARG A 108 -30.35 19.61 11.14
C ARG A 108 -30.87 20.99 10.74
N ALA A 109 -30.25 21.62 9.75
CA ALA A 109 -30.63 22.93 9.23
C ALA A 109 -32.09 22.97 8.73
N SER A 110 -32.47 21.99 7.92
CA SER A 110 -33.83 21.88 7.34
C SER A 110 -34.95 21.68 8.37
N LYS A 111 -34.64 21.41 9.65
CA LYS A 111 -35.64 21.39 10.74
C LYS A 111 -35.99 22.78 11.26
N GLN A 112 -35.20 23.80 10.91
CA GLN A 112 -35.41 25.17 11.38
C GLN A 112 -36.60 25.84 10.69
N VAL A 113 -36.92 25.42 9.46
CA VAL A 113 -38.07 25.91 8.71
C VAL A 113 -39.37 25.41 9.38
N PRO A 114 -40.29 26.30 9.76
CA PRO A 114 -41.59 25.92 10.30
C PRO A 114 -42.35 25.00 9.33
N GLY A 115 -43.04 23.99 9.88
CA GLY A 115 -43.81 23.02 9.10
C GLY A 115 -43.00 21.89 8.45
N LEU A 116 -41.66 21.94 8.48
CA LEU A 116 -40.79 20.87 7.97
C LEU A 116 -40.32 19.90 9.06
N ARG A 117 -40.39 20.29 10.34
CA ARG A 117 -39.74 19.58 11.46
C ARG A 117 -40.10 18.09 11.56
N ASP A 118 -41.36 17.75 11.32
CA ASP A 118 -41.92 16.41 11.53
C ASP A 118 -41.89 15.55 10.25
N LEU A 119 -41.55 16.14 9.11
CA LEU A 119 -41.45 15.43 7.83
C LEU A 119 -40.16 14.60 7.74
N SER A 120 -40.21 13.54 6.95
CA SER A 120 -39.02 12.75 6.64
C SER A 120 -37.98 13.59 5.90
N TYR A 121 -36.69 13.22 6.00
CA TYR A 121 -35.63 13.99 5.35
C TYR A 121 -35.80 14.12 3.81
N PRO A 122 -36.17 13.05 3.07
CA PRO A 122 -36.44 13.17 1.64
C PRO A 122 -37.61 14.12 1.31
N GLU A 123 -38.69 14.08 2.11
CA GLU A 123 -39.83 14.98 1.92
C GLU A 123 -39.47 16.44 2.18
N ARG A 124 -38.65 16.69 3.20
CA ARG A 124 -38.13 18.05 3.46
C ARG A 124 -37.32 18.58 2.28
N LEU A 125 -36.44 17.77 1.71
CA LEU A 125 -35.67 18.14 0.53
C LEU A 125 -36.58 18.43 -0.68
N LYS A 126 -37.64 17.64 -0.87
CA LYS A 126 -38.65 17.87 -1.91
C LYS A 126 -39.37 19.20 -1.72
N GLN A 127 -39.72 19.56 -0.48
CA GLN A 127 -40.38 20.84 -0.18
C GLN A 127 -39.44 22.05 -0.29
N LEU A 128 -38.14 21.86 -0.06
CA LEU A 128 -37.12 22.91 -0.19
C LEU A 128 -36.56 23.02 -1.62
N ASN A 129 -36.95 22.11 -2.51
CA ASN A 129 -36.41 21.96 -3.86
C ASN A 129 -34.88 21.83 -3.89
N MET A 130 -34.29 21.12 -2.92
CA MET A 130 -32.85 20.95 -2.80
C MET A 130 -32.42 19.48 -2.97
N PRO A 131 -31.34 19.20 -3.70
CA PRO A 131 -30.73 17.87 -3.72
C PRO A 131 -29.92 17.59 -2.44
N THR A 132 -29.57 16.32 -2.22
CA THR A 132 -28.61 15.93 -1.16
C THR A 132 -27.21 16.46 -1.47
N LEU A 133 -26.39 16.68 -0.43
CA LEU A 133 -25.00 17.07 -0.64
C LEU A 133 -24.19 15.93 -1.28
N ALA A 134 -24.58 14.68 -1.03
CA ALA A 134 -24.01 13.52 -1.71
C ALA A 134 -24.23 13.56 -3.23
N TYR A 135 -25.46 13.85 -3.68
CA TYR A 135 -25.76 13.99 -5.11
C TYR A 135 -25.00 15.17 -5.73
N ARG A 136 -24.92 16.30 -5.02
CA ARG A 136 -24.18 17.49 -5.45
C ARG A 136 -22.71 17.20 -5.71
N ARG A 137 -22.05 16.40 -4.86
CA ARG A 137 -20.66 15.97 -5.03
C ARG A 137 -20.49 15.16 -6.32
N ILE A 138 -21.30 14.11 -6.50
CA ILE A 138 -21.29 13.29 -7.71
C ILE A 138 -21.49 14.15 -8.97
N ARG A 139 -22.44 15.08 -8.93
CA ARG A 139 -22.67 16.02 -10.04
C ARG A 139 -21.44 16.90 -10.29
N GLY A 140 -20.78 17.38 -9.24
CA GLY A 140 -19.54 18.16 -9.33
C GLY A 140 -18.39 17.38 -9.96
N ASP A 141 -18.25 16.10 -9.61
CA ASP A 141 -17.25 15.20 -10.18
C ASP A 141 -17.50 14.99 -11.68
N ILE A 142 -18.76 14.77 -12.07
CA ILE A 142 -19.14 14.61 -13.49
C ILE A 142 -18.87 15.89 -14.29
N ILE A 143 -19.17 17.06 -13.73
CA ILE A 143 -18.88 18.35 -14.36
C ILE A 143 -17.38 18.54 -14.54
N GLU A 144 -16.58 18.17 -13.55
CA GLU A 144 -15.13 18.30 -13.63
C GLU A 144 -14.54 17.36 -14.68
N VAL A 145 -14.99 16.10 -14.72
CA VAL A 145 -14.63 15.15 -15.78
C VAL A 145 -14.98 15.71 -17.16
N PHE A 146 -16.18 16.29 -17.32
CA PHE A 146 -16.57 16.91 -18.58
C PHE A 146 -15.63 18.06 -18.97
N LYS A 147 -15.29 18.93 -18.03
CA LYS A 147 -14.35 20.04 -18.28
C LYS A 147 -12.95 19.58 -18.68
N ILE A 148 -12.45 18.50 -18.06
CA ILE A 148 -11.14 17.91 -18.40
C ILE A 148 -11.17 17.28 -19.80
N MET A 149 -12.30 16.69 -20.20
CA MET A 149 -12.45 16.05 -21.51
C MET A 149 -12.75 17.03 -22.66
N SER A 150 -13.35 18.17 -22.36
CA SER A 150 -13.79 19.16 -23.35
C SER A 150 -12.74 20.24 -23.56
N GLU A 151 -12.27 20.38 -24.79
CA GLU A 151 -11.25 21.36 -25.20
C GLU A 151 -11.72 22.82 -25.00
N ASP A 152 -13.03 23.07 -25.05
CA ASP A 152 -13.63 24.40 -24.93
C ASP A 152 -13.74 24.93 -23.48
N CYS A 153 -13.32 24.15 -22.48
CA CYS A 153 -13.52 24.47 -21.06
C CYS A 153 -12.36 25.24 -20.40
N GLY A 154 -11.33 25.62 -21.15
CA GLY A 154 -10.24 26.48 -20.70
C GLY A 154 -9.19 25.82 -19.81
N TYR A 155 -9.23 24.48 -19.66
CA TYR A 155 -8.14 23.74 -19.03
C TYR A 155 -6.96 23.57 -20.01
N ASP A 156 -5.74 23.54 -19.49
CA ASP A 156 -4.57 23.26 -20.32
C ASP A 156 -4.63 21.81 -20.81
N GLN A 157 -4.89 21.67 -22.11
CA GLN A 157 -5.04 20.37 -22.75
C GLN A 157 -3.72 19.58 -22.75
N SER A 158 -2.56 20.23 -22.62
CA SER A 158 -1.27 19.54 -22.51
C SER A 158 -1.18 18.73 -21.21
N VAL A 159 -1.76 19.25 -20.12
CA VAL A 159 -1.82 18.57 -18.82
C VAL A 159 -2.95 17.54 -18.79
N CYS A 160 -4.10 17.86 -19.40
CA CYS A 160 -5.31 17.03 -19.29
C CYS A 160 -5.28 15.74 -20.11
N LYS A 161 -4.55 15.72 -21.24
CA LYS A 161 -4.49 14.56 -22.17
C LYS A 161 -4.11 13.24 -21.50
N ASP A 162 -3.24 13.29 -20.50
CA ASP A 162 -2.73 12.11 -19.82
C ASP A 162 -3.49 11.76 -18.53
N LEU A 163 -4.41 12.63 -18.07
CA LEU A 163 -5.16 12.41 -16.83
C LEU A 163 -6.28 11.39 -16.99
N LEU A 164 -7.03 11.46 -18.10
CA LEU A 164 -8.19 10.61 -18.35
C LEU A 164 -8.09 9.97 -19.73
N THR A 165 -8.16 8.64 -19.80
CA THR A 165 -8.07 7.90 -21.08
C THR A 165 -9.47 7.58 -21.61
N PRO A 166 -9.87 8.08 -22.79
CA PRO A 166 -11.13 7.69 -23.42
C PRO A 166 -11.10 6.21 -23.83
N SER A 167 -12.19 5.49 -23.56
CA SER A 167 -12.32 4.09 -23.96
C SER A 167 -12.52 3.97 -25.47
N GLN A 168 -11.76 3.09 -26.11
CA GLN A 168 -11.90 2.75 -27.53
C GLN A 168 -12.98 1.68 -27.80
N VAL A 169 -13.68 1.21 -26.76
CA VAL A 169 -14.64 0.10 -26.88
C VAL A 169 -15.98 0.60 -27.42
N THR A 170 -16.27 0.24 -28.66
CA THR A 170 -17.49 0.59 -29.40
C THR A 170 -18.55 -0.52 -29.35
N TRP A 171 -18.91 -1.00 -28.16
CA TRP A 171 -20.10 -1.85 -28.04
C TRP A 171 -21.36 -1.07 -28.40
N THR A 172 -22.29 -1.73 -29.11
CA THR A 172 -23.48 -1.16 -29.75
C THR A 172 -24.53 -0.53 -28.81
N ARG A 173 -24.33 -0.63 -27.48
CA ARG A 173 -25.22 -0.05 -26.44
C ARG A 173 -24.49 0.91 -25.49
N GLY A 174 -23.60 1.75 -26.03
CA GLY A 174 -22.78 2.70 -25.24
C GLY A 174 -22.90 4.16 -25.67
N HIS A 175 -22.47 5.08 -24.80
CA HIS A 175 -22.22 6.48 -25.16
C HIS A 175 -20.74 6.73 -25.52
N ARG A 176 -20.47 7.86 -26.18
CA ARG A 176 -19.12 8.25 -26.66
C ARG A 176 -18.14 8.71 -25.58
N TYR A 177 -18.64 9.19 -24.44
CA TYR A 177 -17.82 9.73 -23.35
C TYR A 177 -17.38 8.67 -22.32
N LYS A 178 -17.10 7.44 -22.75
CA LYS A 178 -16.64 6.39 -21.84
C LYS A 178 -15.18 6.60 -21.51
N LEU A 179 -14.82 6.43 -20.25
CA LEU A 179 -13.44 6.46 -19.78
C LEU A 179 -12.96 5.05 -19.46
N GLU A 180 -11.71 4.78 -19.75
CA GLU A 180 -11.03 3.57 -19.30
C GLU A 180 -10.63 3.75 -17.83
N GLN A 181 -11.06 2.82 -16.98
CA GLN A 181 -10.63 2.82 -15.59
C GLN A 181 -9.16 2.40 -15.53
N GLN A 182 -8.27 3.37 -15.36
CA GLN A 182 -6.87 3.12 -15.06
C GLN A 182 -6.78 2.40 -13.71
N ARG A 183 -6.43 1.12 -13.73
CA ARG A 183 -6.13 0.39 -12.50
C ARG A 183 -4.75 0.84 -12.03
N PRO A 184 -4.56 1.18 -10.74
CA PRO A 184 -3.24 1.49 -10.23
C PRO A 184 -2.30 0.33 -10.59
N ARG A 185 -1.25 0.64 -11.35
CA ARG A 185 -0.25 -0.36 -11.75
C ARG A 185 0.61 -0.69 -10.55
N LEU A 186 0.15 -1.62 -9.73
CA LEU A 186 0.95 -2.25 -8.67
C LEU A 186 2.20 -2.94 -9.27
N ASP A 187 2.13 -3.31 -10.54
CA ASP A 187 3.10 -4.14 -11.26
C ASP A 187 4.24 -3.38 -11.98
N LEU A 188 4.30 -2.04 -11.88
CA LEU A 188 5.34 -1.26 -12.59
C LEU A 188 6.77 -1.58 -12.14
N ARG A 189 6.95 -2.20 -10.97
CA ARG A 189 8.26 -2.36 -10.32
C ARG A 189 8.89 -3.74 -10.47
N ASN A 190 8.17 -4.73 -11.02
CA ASN A 190 8.59 -6.14 -10.93
C ASN A 190 8.55 -6.87 -12.28
N LYS A 191 8.86 -6.18 -13.38
CA LYS A 191 9.03 -6.83 -14.68
C LYS A 191 10.33 -7.63 -14.68
N ILE A 192 10.29 -8.80 -15.29
CA ILE A 192 11.42 -9.72 -15.43
C ILE A 192 11.64 -9.88 -16.93
N GLN A 193 12.84 -9.54 -17.42
CA GLN A 193 13.25 -9.73 -18.81
C GLN A 193 14.34 -10.80 -18.89
N SER A 194 14.43 -11.53 -20.01
CA SER A 194 15.54 -12.45 -20.25
C SER A 194 16.88 -11.72 -20.24
N GLY A 195 17.86 -12.26 -19.50
CA GLY A 195 19.20 -11.68 -19.34
C GLY A 195 19.35 -10.83 -18.07
N GLU A 196 18.25 -10.38 -17.47
CA GLU A 196 18.24 -9.68 -16.19
C GLU A 196 17.66 -10.58 -15.08
N ARG A 197 18.09 -10.35 -13.84
CA ARG A 197 17.51 -11.00 -12.65
C ARG A 197 16.88 -9.93 -11.79
N LEU A 198 15.61 -10.10 -11.47
CA LEU A 198 14.92 -9.29 -10.48
C LEU A 198 15.40 -9.75 -9.10
N VAL A 199 15.99 -8.83 -8.33
CA VAL A 199 16.48 -9.07 -6.98
C VAL A 199 15.63 -8.25 -6.01
N LEU A 200 14.98 -8.93 -5.07
CA LEU A 200 14.16 -8.31 -4.03
C LEU A 200 14.71 -8.68 -2.66
N SER A 201 14.67 -7.75 -1.72
CA SER A 201 15.14 -7.96 -0.35
C SER A 201 14.04 -7.62 0.66
N ILE A 202 13.83 -8.49 1.64
CA ILE A 202 13.01 -8.24 2.83
C ILE A 202 13.91 -8.33 4.05
N ASP A 203 13.98 -7.25 4.82
CA ASP A 203 14.61 -7.27 6.14
C ASP A 203 13.56 -7.64 7.21
N THR A 204 13.85 -8.64 8.03
CA THR A 204 12.91 -9.18 9.03
C THR A 204 13.52 -9.22 10.42
N ARG A 205 12.71 -8.90 11.42
CA ARG A 205 13.03 -9.09 12.85
C ARG A 205 12.53 -10.43 13.39
N ALA A 206 12.03 -11.33 12.53
CA ALA A 206 11.52 -12.66 12.88
C ALA A 206 10.53 -12.65 14.07
N CYS A 207 9.58 -11.70 14.05
CA CYS A 207 8.56 -11.51 15.09
C CYS A 207 9.13 -11.27 16.51
N GLN A 208 10.32 -10.68 16.62
CA GLN A 208 10.90 -10.33 17.91
C GLN A 208 9.98 -9.39 18.73
N GLY A 209 9.56 -9.86 19.90
CA GLY A 209 8.67 -9.15 20.82
C GLY A 209 7.22 -9.64 20.79
N GLU A 210 6.90 -10.59 19.92
CA GLU A 210 5.59 -11.26 19.84
C GLU A 210 5.69 -12.73 20.27
N ASP A 211 4.55 -13.37 20.51
CA ASP A 211 4.46 -14.77 20.97
C ASP A 211 4.95 -15.79 19.93
N ASN A 212 5.00 -15.40 18.65
CA ASN A 212 5.44 -16.21 17.50
C ASN A 212 6.89 -15.92 17.06
N VAL A 213 7.74 -15.50 18.00
CA VAL A 213 9.17 -15.25 17.72
C VAL A 213 9.89 -16.52 17.25
N VAL A 214 10.63 -16.41 16.13
CA VAL A 214 11.45 -17.50 15.59
C VAL A 214 12.92 -17.13 15.75
N ARG A 215 13.67 -17.97 16.45
CA ARG A 215 15.13 -17.84 16.62
C ARG A 215 15.91 -18.95 15.91
N TYR A 216 15.32 -20.14 15.85
CA TYR A 216 15.90 -21.30 15.18
C TYR A 216 14.95 -21.72 14.08
N LEU A 217 15.38 -21.53 12.83
CA LEU A 217 14.58 -21.92 11.67
C LEU A 217 14.43 -23.44 11.56
N GLU A 218 13.27 -23.86 11.07
CA GLU A 218 13.03 -25.24 10.65
C GLU A 218 12.84 -25.27 9.13
N HIS A 219 11.78 -24.62 8.67
CA HIS A 219 11.50 -24.51 7.24
C HIS A 219 11.04 -23.11 6.88
N VAL A 220 11.37 -22.70 5.66
CA VAL A 220 11.01 -21.39 5.12
C VAL A 220 10.13 -21.60 3.92
N GLN A 221 9.04 -20.85 3.84
CA GLN A 221 8.15 -20.84 2.70
C GLN A 221 8.15 -19.46 2.04
N ALA A 222 8.44 -19.41 0.74
CA ALA A 222 8.24 -18.25 -0.10
C ALA A 222 6.97 -18.48 -0.93
N VAL A 223 5.88 -17.82 -0.55
CA VAL A 223 4.61 -17.85 -1.30
C VAL A 223 4.71 -16.82 -2.42
N ILE A 224 4.72 -17.28 -3.66
CA ILE A 224 5.04 -16.44 -4.82
C ILE A 224 3.91 -16.48 -5.85
N THR A 225 3.54 -15.30 -6.34
CA THR A 225 2.65 -15.12 -7.49
C THR A 225 3.44 -14.50 -8.64
N VAL A 226 3.77 -15.29 -9.66
CA VAL A 226 4.57 -14.85 -10.82
C VAL A 226 3.95 -15.36 -12.11
N ASN A 227 3.90 -14.47 -13.11
CA ASN A 227 3.55 -14.85 -14.47
C ASN A 227 4.79 -14.75 -15.37
N GLY A 228 4.90 -15.63 -16.36
CA GLY A 228 5.96 -15.61 -17.35
C GLY A 228 5.47 -16.16 -18.68
N SER A 229 6.05 -15.69 -19.78
CA SER A 229 5.76 -16.16 -21.13
C SER A 229 6.04 -17.66 -21.32
N ARG A 230 6.95 -18.21 -20.52
CA ARG A 230 7.21 -19.66 -20.42
C ARG A 230 7.60 -20.07 -19.01
N ARG A 231 6.71 -20.77 -18.31
CA ARG A 231 6.88 -21.15 -16.90
C ARG A 231 8.13 -22.01 -16.66
N GLY A 232 8.44 -22.92 -17.57
CA GLY A 232 9.59 -23.82 -17.42
C GLY A 232 10.95 -23.15 -17.45
N ASP A 233 11.06 -21.93 -17.97
CA ASP A 233 12.32 -21.19 -17.95
C ASP A 233 12.47 -20.28 -16.72
N LEU A 234 11.47 -20.20 -15.83
CA LEU A 234 11.62 -19.48 -14.57
C LEU A 234 12.67 -20.15 -13.67
N ASN A 235 13.54 -19.32 -13.10
CA ASN A 235 14.50 -19.70 -12.08
C ASN A 235 14.30 -18.79 -10.86
N ILE A 236 14.01 -19.39 -9.71
CA ILE A 236 13.83 -18.69 -8.44
C ILE A 236 14.85 -19.20 -7.43
N ASN A 237 15.66 -18.29 -6.88
CA ASN A 237 16.54 -18.57 -5.76
C ASN A 237 16.20 -17.68 -4.58
N MET A 238 16.52 -18.13 -3.38
CA MET A 238 16.41 -17.36 -2.15
C MET A 238 17.70 -17.50 -1.35
N THR A 239 18.16 -16.42 -0.73
CA THR A 239 19.34 -16.40 0.13
C THR A 239 18.94 -15.93 1.53
N SER A 240 19.32 -16.69 2.56
CA SER A 240 19.10 -16.34 3.96
C SER A 240 20.07 -15.24 4.44
N PRO A 241 19.80 -14.61 5.61
CA PRO A 241 20.71 -13.63 6.22
C PRO A 241 22.10 -14.20 6.53
N ALA A 242 22.20 -15.50 6.81
CA ALA A 242 23.48 -16.19 7.03
C ALA A 242 24.23 -16.51 5.73
N GLY A 243 23.63 -16.24 4.56
CA GLY A 243 24.23 -16.46 3.24
C GLY A 243 23.85 -17.78 2.57
N THR A 244 23.00 -18.60 3.19
CA THR A 244 22.60 -19.90 2.63
C THR A 244 21.67 -19.72 1.43
N LYS A 245 22.11 -20.21 0.26
CA LYS A 245 21.38 -20.08 -1.01
C LYS A 245 20.54 -21.33 -1.30
N SER A 246 19.22 -21.14 -1.35
CA SER A 246 18.21 -22.14 -1.70
C SER A 246 17.71 -21.95 -3.13
N ILE A 247 17.70 -23.03 -3.92
CA ILE A 247 17.08 -23.02 -5.26
C ILE A 247 15.62 -23.45 -5.08
N LEU A 248 14.70 -22.49 -5.11
CA LEU A 248 13.27 -22.74 -4.93
C LEU A 248 12.61 -23.27 -6.21
N LEU A 249 13.09 -22.83 -7.37
CA LEU A 249 12.65 -23.32 -8.66
C LEU A 249 13.82 -23.31 -9.65
N SER A 250 14.15 -24.49 -10.18
CA SER A 250 15.08 -24.66 -11.28
C SER A 250 14.34 -24.74 -12.62
N ARG A 251 15.06 -24.45 -13.71
CA ARG A 251 14.56 -24.63 -15.09
C ARG A 251 13.98 -26.04 -15.30
N ARG A 252 12.79 -26.12 -15.90
CA ARG A 252 12.09 -27.36 -16.29
C ARG A 252 11.85 -27.36 -17.81
N PRO A 253 12.72 -27.98 -18.62
CA PRO A 253 12.65 -27.89 -20.09
C PRO A 253 11.33 -28.31 -20.73
N ARG A 254 10.60 -29.26 -20.12
CA ARG A 254 9.32 -29.79 -20.63
C ARG A 254 8.09 -28.98 -20.20
N ASP A 255 8.26 -27.98 -19.35
CA ASP A 255 7.17 -27.14 -18.85
C ASP A 255 6.97 -25.92 -19.75
N ASP A 256 6.10 -26.07 -20.76
CA ASP A 256 5.84 -25.06 -21.79
C ASP A 256 4.57 -24.24 -21.54
N ASP A 257 4.19 -24.08 -20.27
CA ASP A 257 2.99 -23.33 -19.88
C ASP A 257 3.24 -21.82 -20.01
N ALA A 258 2.43 -21.16 -20.84
CA ALA A 258 2.45 -19.70 -21.07
C ALA A 258 1.27 -18.96 -20.43
N HIS A 259 0.37 -19.66 -19.74
CA HIS A 259 -0.94 -19.13 -19.37
C HIS A 259 -1.17 -19.08 -17.85
N VAL A 260 -0.68 -20.06 -17.10
CA VAL A 260 -1.09 -20.28 -15.70
C VAL A 260 -0.06 -19.74 -14.70
N GLY A 261 1.22 -19.60 -15.08
CA GLY A 261 2.26 -19.11 -14.19
C GLY A 261 2.30 -19.85 -12.83
N PHE A 262 2.60 -19.12 -11.76
CA PHE A 262 2.38 -19.54 -10.38
C PHE A 262 1.49 -18.51 -9.68
N ASP A 263 0.43 -18.97 -9.02
CA ASP A 263 -0.47 -18.14 -8.23
C ASP A 263 -0.42 -18.61 -6.78
N LYS A 264 0.05 -17.73 -5.88
CA LYS A 264 0.25 -17.99 -4.44
C LYS A 264 0.89 -19.35 -4.16
N TRP A 265 1.91 -19.71 -4.94
CA TRP A 265 2.53 -21.01 -4.84
C TRP A 265 3.56 -21.03 -3.69
N PRO A 266 3.43 -21.92 -2.69
CA PRO A 266 4.32 -21.98 -1.54
C PRO A 266 5.58 -22.79 -1.87
N PHE A 267 6.63 -22.12 -2.34
CA PHE A 267 7.95 -22.76 -2.45
C PHE A 267 8.56 -22.92 -1.07
N MET A 268 9.08 -24.11 -0.76
CA MET A 268 9.61 -24.42 0.58
C MET A 268 11.07 -24.83 0.50
N THR A 269 11.86 -24.45 1.51
CA THR A 269 13.23 -24.91 1.71
C THR A 269 13.49 -25.23 3.18
N SER A 270 14.35 -26.23 3.41
CA SER A 270 14.90 -26.59 4.72
C SER A 270 16.42 -26.39 4.79
N HIS A 271 17.03 -25.74 3.79
CA HIS A 271 18.48 -25.56 3.75
C HIS A 271 19.02 -24.66 4.86
N SER A 272 18.18 -23.75 5.36
CA SER A 272 18.53 -22.81 6.43
C SER A 272 18.06 -23.29 7.80
N TRP A 273 17.95 -24.60 8.01
CA TRP A 273 17.55 -25.17 9.30
C TRP A 273 18.56 -24.79 10.39
N GLY A 274 18.07 -24.33 11.54
CA GLY A 274 18.87 -23.93 12.70
C GLY A 274 19.44 -22.52 12.62
N GLU A 275 19.39 -21.86 11.45
CA GLU A 275 19.86 -20.49 11.29
C GLU A 275 18.97 -19.49 12.04
N ASP A 276 19.59 -18.37 12.41
CA ASP A 276 18.87 -17.19 12.88
C ASP A 276 18.22 -16.47 11.69
N PRO A 277 16.88 -16.39 11.64
CA PRO A 277 16.18 -15.80 10.51
C PRO A 277 16.26 -14.27 10.43
N ARG A 278 16.84 -13.59 11.42
CA ARG A 278 16.86 -12.12 11.49
C ARG A 278 17.81 -11.52 10.47
N GLY A 279 17.37 -10.46 9.81
CA GLY A 279 18.15 -9.73 8.81
C GLY A 279 17.58 -9.86 7.38
N PRO A 280 18.42 -9.57 6.36
CA PRO A 280 17.96 -9.47 4.98
C PRO A 280 17.81 -10.85 4.31
N TRP A 281 16.62 -11.12 3.80
CA TRP A 281 16.30 -12.24 2.90
C TRP A 281 16.23 -11.75 1.47
N VAL A 282 16.98 -12.41 0.58
CA VAL A 282 17.06 -11.99 -0.83
C VAL A 282 16.38 -13.03 -1.73
N LEU A 283 15.41 -12.59 -2.53
CA LEU A 283 14.75 -13.38 -3.57
C LEU A 283 15.27 -12.95 -4.94
N GLU A 284 15.82 -13.90 -5.70
CA GLU A 284 16.25 -13.71 -7.08
C GLU A 284 15.29 -14.43 -8.03
N VAL A 285 14.64 -13.71 -8.92
CA VAL A 285 13.76 -14.27 -9.96
C VAL A 285 14.27 -13.89 -11.34
N GLY A 286 14.40 -14.86 -12.24
CA GLY A 286 14.83 -14.61 -13.61
C GLY A 286 14.43 -15.73 -14.55
N PHE A 287 14.82 -15.60 -15.81
CA PHE A 287 14.66 -16.63 -16.82
C PHE A 287 15.99 -17.30 -17.15
N ARG A 288 15.96 -18.62 -17.32
CA ARG A 288 17.10 -19.44 -17.74
C ARG A 288 16.64 -20.31 -18.90
N GLY A 289 16.93 -19.88 -20.12
CA GLY A 289 16.56 -20.58 -21.35
C GLY A 289 17.27 -19.99 -22.56
N PRO A 290 17.27 -20.69 -23.71
CA PRO A 290 17.87 -20.19 -24.94
C PRO A 290 17.05 -19.05 -25.56
N GLU A 291 15.73 -19.09 -25.41
CA GLU A 291 14.82 -18.10 -25.97
C GLU A 291 14.55 -16.95 -24.99
N PRO A 292 14.38 -15.71 -25.49
CA PRO A 292 14.04 -14.57 -24.66
C PRO A 292 12.61 -14.72 -24.11
N GLN A 293 12.49 -14.63 -22.78
CA GLN A 293 11.22 -14.69 -22.06
C GLN A 293 10.99 -13.39 -21.30
N HIS A 294 9.73 -13.13 -20.97
CA HIS A 294 9.33 -11.98 -20.16
C HIS A 294 8.29 -12.41 -19.12
N GLY A 295 8.27 -11.72 -17.99
CA GLY A 295 7.38 -12.05 -16.89
C GLY A 295 7.17 -10.90 -15.93
N VAL A 296 6.27 -11.11 -14.98
CA VAL A 296 5.94 -10.16 -13.94
C VAL A 296 5.75 -10.90 -12.63
N LEU A 297 6.51 -10.51 -11.62
CA LEU A 297 6.29 -10.94 -10.24
C LEU A 297 5.26 -10.00 -9.59
N LYS A 298 4.09 -10.52 -9.23
CA LYS A 298 3.00 -9.71 -8.66
C LYS A 298 3.18 -9.51 -7.16
N GLU A 299 3.43 -10.60 -6.45
CA GLU A 299 3.57 -10.59 -4.99
C GLU A 299 4.49 -11.74 -4.55
N TRP A 300 5.14 -11.55 -3.41
CA TRP A 300 5.77 -12.63 -2.67
C TRP A 300 5.65 -12.39 -1.17
N THR A 301 5.50 -13.47 -0.41
CA THR A 301 5.42 -13.44 1.06
C THR A 301 6.43 -14.42 1.62
N LEU A 302 7.23 -13.95 2.58
CA LEU A 302 8.17 -14.77 3.35
C LEU A 302 7.48 -15.30 4.60
N MET A 303 7.41 -16.61 4.77
CA MET A 303 6.90 -17.28 5.95
C MET A 303 8.03 -18.08 6.60
N LEU A 304 8.32 -17.75 7.85
CA LEU A 304 9.38 -18.36 8.65
C LEU A 304 8.73 -19.28 9.67
N HIS A 305 9.12 -20.55 9.66
CA HIS A 305 8.67 -21.52 10.65
C HIS A 305 9.87 -21.98 11.46
N GLY A 306 9.67 -22.08 12.76
CA GLY A 306 10.69 -22.55 13.68
C GLY A 306 10.34 -22.27 15.13
N THR A 307 11.36 -22.31 15.98
CA THR A 307 11.21 -22.28 17.43
C THR A 307 11.96 -21.11 18.07
N GLN A 308 11.51 -20.70 19.25
CA GLN A 308 12.21 -19.71 20.06
C GLN A 308 13.42 -20.32 20.81
N SER A 309 13.32 -21.59 21.19
CA SER A 309 14.36 -22.33 21.94
C SER A 309 15.09 -23.31 21.02
N ALA A 310 16.36 -23.58 21.32
CA ALA A 310 17.18 -24.42 20.46
C ALA A 310 16.64 -25.87 20.45
N PRO A 311 16.44 -26.50 19.27
CA PRO A 311 15.71 -27.76 19.17
C PRO A 311 16.39 -29.03 19.75
N TYR A 312 17.57 -28.95 20.37
CA TYR A 312 18.34 -30.16 20.76
C TYR A 312 19.06 -30.14 22.11
N ILE A 313 18.72 -29.21 23.02
CA ILE A 313 19.43 -29.10 24.31
C ILE A 313 19.15 -30.30 25.25
N ASP A 314 17.96 -30.92 25.18
CA ASP A 314 17.54 -31.99 26.11
C ASP A 314 17.49 -33.42 25.53
N GLN A 315 17.90 -33.63 24.27
CA GLN A 315 17.96 -34.99 23.73
C GLN A 315 19.24 -35.71 24.20
N VAL A 316 19.10 -36.50 25.26
CA VAL A 316 20.05 -37.55 25.64
C VAL A 316 20.14 -38.53 24.47
N VAL A 317 21.27 -38.49 23.75
CA VAL A 317 21.55 -39.38 22.62
C VAL A 317 21.59 -40.81 23.14
N ARG A 318 20.52 -41.58 22.93
CA ARG A 318 20.48 -43.00 23.31
C ARG A 318 21.05 -43.93 22.24
N ASP A 319 21.13 -43.48 20.98
CA ASP A 319 21.65 -44.27 19.86
C ASP A 319 22.77 -43.53 19.12
N TYR A 320 23.98 -44.10 19.20
CA TYR A 320 25.21 -43.60 18.56
C TYR A 320 25.18 -43.62 17.03
N GLN A 321 24.20 -44.29 16.40
CA GLN A 321 24.02 -44.32 14.94
C GLN A 321 22.97 -43.34 14.42
N SER A 322 22.35 -42.54 15.28
CA SER A 322 21.36 -41.54 14.85
C SER A 322 22.04 -40.36 14.13
N LYS A 323 21.34 -39.73 13.17
CA LYS A 323 21.82 -38.49 12.51
C LYS A 323 22.17 -37.38 13.51
N LEU A 324 21.48 -37.36 14.65
CA LEU A 324 21.75 -36.45 15.77
C LEU A 324 23.11 -36.71 16.43
N ALA A 325 23.50 -37.99 16.56
CA ALA A 325 24.81 -38.37 17.09
C ALA A 325 25.95 -37.96 16.14
N MET A 326 25.71 -37.99 14.82
CA MET A 326 26.68 -37.56 13.81
C MET A 326 26.91 -36.04 13.84
N SER A 327 25.84 -35.24 13.94
CA SER A 327 25.95 -33.77 14.02
C SER A 327 26.61 -33.32 15.33
N LYS A 328 26.28 -33.93 16.47
CA LYS A 328 27.00 -33.65 17.74
C LYS A 328 28.47 -34.05 17.70
N LYS A 329 28.83 -35.07 16.89
CA LYS A 329 30.22 -35.48 16.71
C LYS A 329 31.00 -34.46 15.87
N GLU A 330 30.41 -33.94 14.80
CA GLU A 330 31.00 -32.86 13.99
C GLU A 330 31.23 -31.58 14.81
N GLU A 331 30.25 -31.14 15.61
CA GLU A 331 30.41 -29.97 16.50
C GLU A 331 31.53 -30.18 17.55
N LEU A 332 31.63 -31.38 18.13
CA LEU A 332 32.69 -31.72 19.08
C LEU A 332 34.08 -31.81 18.43
N GLU A 333 34.16 -32.26 17.17
CA GLU A 333 35.42 -32.29 16.41
C GLU A 333 35.89 -30.87 16.06
N GLU A 334 34.99 -29.96 15.68
CA GLU A 334 35.32 -28.53 15.47
C GLU A 334 35.77 -27.83 16.76
N GLU A 335 35.09 -28.05 17.89
CA GLU A 335 35.49 -27.49 19.18
C GLU A 335 36.87 -28.02 19.63
N LEU A 336 37.16 -29.30 19.35
CA LEU A 336 38.44 -29.92 19.67
C LEU A 336 39.56 -29.34 18.80
N ASP A 337 39.32 -29.17 17.50
CA ASP A 337 40.28 -28.58 16.56
C ASP A 337 40.60 -27.13 16.93
N GLU A 338 39.59 -26.32 17.29
CA GLU A 338 39.82 -24.96 17.79
C GLU A 338 40.59 -24.93 19.11
N ALA A 339 40.29 -25.84 20.04
CA ALA A 339 40.98 -25.94 21.32
C ALA A 339 42.45 -26.38 21.16
N VAL A 340 42.71 -27.29 20.23
CA VAL A 340 44.06 -27.73 19.84
C VAL A 340 44.80 -26.57 19.19
N GLU A 341 44.18 -25.82 18.28
CA GLU A 341 44.81 -24.68 17.62
C GLU A 341 45.13 -23.55 18.61
N ARG A 342 44.23 -23.26 19.57
CA ARG A 342 44.48 -22.33 20.69
C ARG A 342 45.64 -22.79 21.57
N SER A 343 45.70 -24.09 21.86
CA SER A 343 46.78 -24.67 22.68
C SER A 343 48.13 -24.64 21.96
N LEU A 344 48.16 -24.98 20.66
CA LEU A 344 49.37 -24.90 19.83
C LEU A 344 49.87 -23.45 19.71
N LYS A 345 48.97 -22.48 19.49
CA LYS A 345 49.31 -21.04 19.50
C LYS A 345 49.89 -20.60 20.84
N SER A 346 49.36 -21.10 21.96
CA SER A 346 49.89 -20.81 23.30
C SER A 346 51.26 -21.45 23.59
N ILE A 347 51.54 -22.63 23.03
CA ILE A 347 52.83 -23.31 23.18
C ILE A 347 53.89 -22.65 22.30
N LEU A 348 53.55 -22.29 21.06
CA LEU A 348 54.45 -21.63 20.13
C LEU A 348 54.81 -20.19 20.56
N SER A 349 53.90 -19.49 21.24
CA SER A 349 54.19 -18.16 21.79
C SER A 349 55.06 -18.16 23.06
N LYS A 350 55.25 -19.32 23.70
CA LYS A 350 56.13 -19.48 24.87
C LYS A 350 57.57 -19.87 24.53
N ASN A 351 57.84 -20.24 23.29
CA ASN A 351 59.14 -20.71 22.81
C ASN A 351 59.89 -19.70 21.91
N ASN A 352 59.46 -18.43 21.89
CA ASN A 352 60.17 -17.32 21.23
C ASN A 352 60.52 -16.22 22.22
#